data_AF-A0A842VK72-F1
#
_entry.id   AF-A0A842VK72-F1
#
_cell.length_a   1.000
_cell.length_b   1.000
_cell.length_c   1.000
_cell.angle_alpha   90.00
_cell.angle_beta   90.00
_cell.angle_gamma   90.00
#
_symmetry.space_group_name_H-M   'P 1'
#
loop_
_entity.id
_entity.type
_entity.pdbx_description
1 polymer ?
#
loop_
_entity_poly.entity_id
_entity_poly.type
_entity_poly.pdbx_seq_one_letter_code
_entity_poly.pdbx_strand_id
1 'polypeptide(L)' 'MGTNKRLQRAKKRINLLLDEINQYYWDFKIEKNLVELRNLATVAKIIIVSAISRKESRGIHNNVDFPEKAKK' A
#
# COMPACT_ATOMS: atom_id res chain seq x y z
N MET A 1 9.37 1.71 12.46
CA MET A 1 10.02 0.43 12.12
C MET A 1 9.00 -0.49 11.43
N GLY A 2 9.20 -0.81 10.14
CA GLY A 2 8.32 -1.71 9.38
C GLY A 2 8.84 -3.15 9.39
N THR A 3 7.96 -4.14 9.34
CA THR A 3 8.34 -5.55 9.10
C THR A 3 7.62 -6.05 7.86
N ASN A 4 8.19 -7.03 7.16
CA ASN A 4 7.58 -7.73 6.03
C ASN A 4 6.20 -8.25 6.40
N LYS A 5 6.02 -8.79 7.63
CA LYS A 5 4.71 -9.26 8.11
C LYS A 5 3.67 -8.14 8.14
N ARG A 6 4.03 -6.94 8.60
CA ARG A 6 3.13 -5.77 8.62
C ARG A 6 2.81 -5.28 7.21
N LEU A 7 3.81 -5.25 6.32
CA LEU A 7 3.62 -4.85 4.92
C LEU A 7 2.72 -5.83 4.16
N GLN A 8 2.87 -7.13 4.36
CA GLN A 8 1.98 -8.14 3.75
C GLN A 8 0.54 -8.01 4.26
N ARG A 9 0.35 -7.76 5.56
CA ARG A 9 -0.98 -7.46 6.12
C ARG A 9 -1.59 -6.19 5.51
N ALA A 10 -0.79 -5.14 5.35
CA ALA A 10 -1.23 -3.91 4.70
C ALA A 10 -1.62 -4.15 3.23
N LYS A 11 -0.83 -4.94 2.49
CA LYS A 11 -1.13 -5.34 1.10
C LYS A 11 -2.45 -6.11 1.00
N LYS A 12 -2.71 -7.05 1.92
CA LYS A 12 -3.99 -7.79 1.93
C LYS A 12 -5.18 -6.85 2.17
N ARG A 13 -5.05 -5.92 3.13
CA ARG A 13 -6.11 -4.96 3.46
C ARG A 13 -6.39 -3.97 2.33
N ILE A 14 -5.36 -3.40 1.71
CA ILE A 14 -5.56 -2.42 0.64
C ILE A 14 -6.17 -3.05 -0.61
N ASN A 15 -5.86 -4.33 -0.88
CA ASN A 15 -6.50 -5.05 -1.99
C ASN A 15 -7.99 -5.24 -1.73
N LEU A 16 -8.38 -5.73 -0.55
CA LEU A 16 -9.80 -5.88 -0.17
C LEU A 16 -10.55 -4.56 -0.28
N LEU A 17 -9.97 -3.46 0.24
CA LEU A 17 -10.58 -2.14 0.16
C LEU A 17 -10.76 -1.67 -1.29
N LEU A 18 -9.78 -1.91 -2.16
CA LEU A 18 -9.87 -1.55 -3.57
C LEU A 18 -10.93 -2.38 -4.31
N ASP A 19 -11.08 -3.65 -3.97
CA ASP A 19 -12.12 -4.52 -4.52
C ASP A 19 -13.51 -4.01 -4.11
N GLU A 20 -13.69 -3.66 -2.83
CA GLU A 20 -14.92 -3.02 -2.34
C GLU A 20 -15.19 -1.69 -3.06
N ILE A 21 -14.21 -0.78 -3.14
CA ILE A 21 -14.35 0.51 -3.84
C ILE A 21 -14.75 0.29 -5.31
N ASN A 22 -14.16 -0.69 -5.99
CA ASN A 22 -14.50 -0.99 -7.38
C ASN A 22 -15.94 -1.50 -7.50
N GLN A 23 -16.39 -2.36 -6.59
CA GLN A 23 -17.78 -2.80 -6.56
C GLN A 23 -18.73 -1.61 -6.34
N TYR A 24 -18.47 -0.77 -5.34
CA TYR A 24 -19.25 0.44 -5.08
C TYR A 24 -19.26 1.42 -6.26
N TYR A 25 -18.16 1.51 -7.02
CA TYR A 25 -18.05 2.36 -8.19
C TYR A 25 -18.98 1.94 -9.34
N TRP A 26 -19.23 0.63 -9.49
CA TRP A 26 -20.12 0.11 -10.52
C TRP A 26 -21.59 0.06 -10.08
N ASP A 27 -21.85 -0.17 -8.79
CA ASP A 27 -23.20 -0.37 -8.26
C ASP A 27 -23.92 0.96 -7.93
N PHE A 28 -23.19 2.07 -7.75
CA PHE A 28 -23.74 3.33 -7.26
C PHE A 28 -23.34 4.56 -8.11
N LYS A 29 -24.07 5.66 -7.91
CA LYS A 29 -23.77 6.95 -8.56
C LYS A 29 -22.40 7.44 -8.11
N ILE A 30 -21.57 7.82 -9.09
CA ILE A 30 -20.22 8.34 -8.84
C ILE A 30 -20.32 9.72 -8.18
N GLU A 31 -19.75 9.84 -6.98
CA GLU A 31 -19.61 11.10 -6.24
C GLU A 31 -18.13 11.47 -6.05
N LYS A 32 -17.88 12.77 -5.84
CA LYS A 32 -16.53 13.31 -5.65
C LYS A 32 -15.75 12.56 -4.55
N ASN A 33 -16.39 12.31 -3.40
CA ASN A 33 -15.77 11.63 -2.27
C ASN A 33 -15.33 10.19 -2.61
N LEU A 34 -16.10 9.48 -3.46
CA LEU A 34 -15.74 8.13 -3.90
C LEU A 34 -14.50 8.13 -4.79
N VAL A 35 -14.38 9.11 -5.69
CA VAL A 35 -13.20 9.28 -6.54
C VAL A 35 -11.97 9.62 -5.71
N GLU A 36 -12.10 10.52 -4.74
CA GLU A 36 -11.01 10.85 -3.80
C GLU A 36 -10.56 9.63 -2.99
N LEU A 37 -11.51 8.85 -2.47
CA LEU A 37 -11.22 7.60 -1.76
C LEU A 37 -10.45 6.61 -2.64
N ARG A 38 -10.89 6.41 -3.89
CA ARG A 38 -10.21 5.54 -4.85
C ARG A 38 -8.77 6.01 -5.12
N ASN A 39 -8.57 7.31 -5.28
CA ASN A 39 -7.25 7.87 -5.54
C ASN A 39 -6.31 7.66 -4.35
N LEU A 40 -6.77 7.95 -3.12
CA LEU A 40 -5.99 7.72 -1.90
C LEU A 40 -5.64 6.24 -1.71
N ALA A 41 -6.60 5.34 -1.92
CA ALA A 41 -6.37 3.90 -1.84
C ALA A 41 -5.35 3.41 -2.88
N THR A 42 -5.39 3.97 -4.10
CA THR A 42 -4.44 3.66 -5.16
C THR A 42 -3.02 4.11 -4.81
N VAL A 43 -2.86 5.34 -4.32
CA VAL A 43 -1.55 5.86 -3.86
C VAL A 43 -1.01 5.01 -2.69
N ALA A 44 -1.86 4.67 -1.73
CA ALA A 44 -1.48 3.80 -0.62
C ALA A 44 -0.99 2.42 -1.09
N LYS A 45 -1.64 1.82 -2.10
CA LYS A 45 -1.19 0.55 -2.71
C LYS A 45 0.21 0.68 -3.30
N ILE A 46 0.50 1.75 -4.05
CA ILE A 46 1.82 1.98 -4.65
C ILE A 46 2.89 2.11 -3.56
N ILE A 47 2.61 2.84 -2.48
CA ILE A 47 3.52 2.99 -1.34
C ILE A 47 3.81 1.62 -0.71
N ILE A 48 2.78 0.81 -0.47
CA ILE A 48 2.92 -0.54 0.12
C ILE A 48 3.74 -1.44 -0.79
N VAL A 49 3.45 -1.49 -2.09
CA VAL A 49 4.17 -2.32 -3.05
C VAL A 49 5.64 -1.90 -3.15
N SER A 50 5.90 -0.59 -3.19
CA SER A 50 7.26 -0.04 -3.19
C SER A 50 8.03 -0.37 -1.92
N ALA A 51 7.36 -0.37 -0.76
CA ALA A 51 7.97 -0.76 0.51
C ALA A 51 8.27 -2.26 0.58
N ILE A 52 7.43 -3.12 -0.03
CA ILE A 52 7.64 -4.57 -0.08
C ILE A 52 8.78 -4.96 -1.02
N SER A 53 8.92 -4.27 -2.16
CA SER A 53 9.98 -4.58 -3.13
C SER A 53 11.37 -4.17 -2.63
N ARG A 54 11.45 -3.24 -1.68
CA ARG A 54 12.70 -2.77 -1.08
C ARG A 54 13.17 -3.71 0.02
N LYS A 55 14.16 -4.55 -0.30
CA LYS A 55 14.85 -5.46 0.64
C LYS A 55 16.10 -4.81 1.25
N GLU A 56 15.96 -3.59 1.74
CA GLU A 56 17.03 -2.83 2.41
C GLU A 56 16.44 -1.81 3.38
N SER A 57 17.24 -1.30 4.30
CA SER A 57 16.92 -0.10 5.07
C SER A 57 17.78 1.05 4.61
N ARG A 58 17.14 2.16 4.22
CA ARG A 58 17.81 3.34 3.67
C ARG A 58 17.00 4.61 3.94
N GLY A 59 17.64 5.58 4.60
CA GLY A 59 17.01 6.86 4.93
C GLY A 59 15.77 6.66 5.80
N ILE A 60 14.63 7.24 5.39
CA ILE A 60 13.35 7.14 6.12
C ILE A 60 12.66 5.76 5.98
N HIS A 61 13.13 4.90 5.07
CA HIS A 61 12.62 3.53 4.95
C HIS A 61 13.46 2.59 5.82
N ASN A 62 12.87 2.09 6.90
CA ASN A 62 13.50 1.16 7.83
C ASN A 62 12.67 -0.13 7.96
N ASN A 63 13.24 -1.24 7.51
CA ASN A 63 12.68 -2.58 7.56
C ASN A 63 13.51 -3.47 8.50
N VAL A 64 12.88 -3.97 9.58
CA VAL A 64 13.54 -4.84 10.58
C VAL A 64 14.13 -6.09 9.95
N ASP A 65 13.44 -6.62 8.95
CA ASP A 65 13.84 -7.87 8.30
C ASP A 65 15.01 -7.65 7.32
N PHE A 66 15.31 -6.39 6.96
CA PHE A 66 16.44 -5.98 6.12
C PHE A 66 17.09 -4.72 6.70
N PRO A 67 17.81 -4.82 7.83
CA PRO A 67 18.32 -3.65 8.56
C PRO A 67 19.47 -2.94 7.84
N GLU A 68 20.17 -3.65 6.95
CA GLU A 68 21.31 -3.14 6.21
C GLU A 68 20.90 -2.43 4.91
N LYS A 69 21.72 -1.47 4.50
CA LYS A 69 21.61 -0.84 3.19
C LYS A 69 22.15 -1.79 2.12
N ALA A 70 21.42 -1.99 1.02
CA ALA A 70 21.90 -2.83 -0.07
C ALA A 70 23.17 -2.22 -0.69
N LYS A 71 24.17 -3.07 -0.95
CA LYS A 71 25.39 -2.69 -1.67
C LYS A 71 25.03 -2.28 -3.10
N LYS A 72 25.70 -1.23 -3.59
CA LYS A 72 25.54 -0.69 -4.93
C LYS A 72 26.13 -1.64 -5.97
#